data_AF-A0A0B2SA01-F1
#
_entry.id   AF-A0A0B2SA01-F1
#
_cell.length_a   1.000
_cell.length_b   1.000
_cell.length_c   1.000
_cell.angle_alpha   90.00
_cell.angle_beta   90.00
_cell.angle_gamma   90.00
#
_symmetry.space_group_name_H-M   'P 1'
#
loop_
_entity.id
_entity.type
_entity.pdbx_description
1 polymer ?
#
loop_
_entity_poly.entity_id
_entity_poly.type
_entity_poly.pdbx_seq_one_letter_code
_entity_poly.pdbx_strand_id
1 'polypeptide(L)'
;MEAVSDPTSGATPHGGSSKKRFRTRFTQEQKEKMLVFAEKLGWSILKHDDSVVQEFCAQTSIQPHVLKVWVHNNKHTLGKKL
;
A
#
# COMPACT_ATOMS: atom_id res chain seq x y z
N MET A 1 -17.19 52.76 -15.32
CA MET A 1 -17.03 51.90 -14.12
C MET A 1 -17.54 50.51 -14.47
N GLU A 2 -16.77 49.74 -15.24
CA GLU A 2 -17.15 48.37 -15.59
C GLU A 2 -16.26 47.42 -14.78
N ALA A 3 -16.91 46.61 -13.94
CA ALA A 3 -16.26 45.78 -12.94
C ALA A 3 -15.94 44.39 -13.51
N VAL A 4 -14.64 44.15 -13.65
CA VAL A 4 -13.87 42.94 -13.31
C VAL A 4 -14.52 41.55 -13.50
N SER A 5 -13.88 40.81 -14.40
CA SER A 5 -13.89 39.36 -14.61
C SER A 5 -13.34 38.55 -13.41
N ASP A 6 -13.95 37.40 -13.08
CA ASP A 6 -13.32 36.07 -13.12
C ASP A 6 -14.01 35.03 -12.21
N PRO A 7 -14.26 33.80 -12.68
CA PRO A 7 -14.87 32.72 -11.91
C PRO A 7 -13.77 31.93 -11.18
N THR A 8 -13.58 32.15 -9.88
CA THR A 8 -12.64 31.32 -9.10
C THR A 8 -13.37 30.22 -8.33
N SER A 9 -13.14 29.01 -8.85
CA SER A 9 -12.81 27.81 -8.09
C SER A 9 -13.77 27.38 -6.98
N GLY A 10 -14.54 26.33 -7.31
CA GLY A 10 -15.17 25.45 -6.33
C GLY A 10 -14.12 24.90 -5.37
N ALA A 11 -14.03 25.52 -4.19
CA ALA A 11 -13.32 24.98 -3.05
C ALA A 11 -14.15 23.82 -2.49
N THR A 12 -13.90 22.60 -2.98
CA THR A 12 -14.32 21.38 -2.27
C THR A 12 -13.63 21.39 -0.90
N PRO A 13 -14.37 21.46 0.22
CA PRO A 13 -13.76 21.39 1.53
C PRO A 13 -13.26 19.96 1.73
N HIS A 14 -11.95 19.75 1.55
CA HIS A 14 -11.27 18.54 2.00
C HIS A 14 -11.12 18.57 3.53
N GLY A 15 -12.25 18.77 4.23
CA GLY A 15 -12.40 18.64 5.67
C GLY A 15 -12.71 17.20 6.03
N GLY A 16 -11.92 16.26 5.53
CA GLY A 16 -12.04 14.86 5.90
C GLY A 16 -11.04 14.57 7.00
N SER A 17 -11.49 14.63 8.25
CA SER A 17 -10.78 14.05 9.39
C SER A 17 -10.41 12.63 9.02
N SER A 18 -9.19 12.45 8.52
CA SER A 18 -8.75 11.19 7.92
C SER A 18 -8.73 10.19 9.06
N LYS A 19 -9.78 9.38 9.15
CA LYS A 19 -9.90 8.32 10.15
C LYS A 19 -8.65 7.48 9.99
N LYS A 20 -7.69 7.66 10.91
CA LYS A 20 -6.39 6.99 10.84
C LYS A 20 -6.67 5.51 10.67
N ARG A 21 -6.27 4.96 9.52
CA ARG A 21 -6.42 3.54 9.25
C ARG A 21 -5.73 2.79 10.39
N PHE A 22 -6.42 1.79 10.95
CA PHE A 22 -5.83 0.96 11.99
C PHE A 22 -4.54 0.35 11.46
N ARG A 23 -3.46 0.48 12.23
CA ARG A 23 -2.18 -0.09 11.85
C ARG A 23 -2.30 -1.61 11.90
N THR A 24 -2.19 -2.25 10.75
CA THR A 24 -2.15 -3.71 10.69
C THR A 24 -0.95 -4.24 11.47
N ARG A 25 -1.18 -5.26 12.30
CA ARG A 25 -0.14 -6.02 13.01
C ARG A 25 -0.04 -7.39 12.36
N PHE A 26 1.18 -7.84 12.11
CA PHE A 26 1.45 -9.16 11.56
C PHE A 26 2.03 -10.05 12.65
N THR A 27 1.61 -11.32 12.67
CA THR A 27 2.26 -12.36 13.45
C THR A 27 3.66 -12.64 12.90
N GLN A 28 4.50 -13.34 13.66
CA GLN A 28 5.84 -13.69 13.20
C GLN A 28 5.79 -14.57 11.95
N GLU A 29 4.94 -15.60 11.96
CA GLU A 29 4.72 -16.49 10.82
C GLU A 29 4.26 -15.74 9.56
N GLN A 30 3.35 -14.75 9.71
CA GLN A 30 2.93 -13.91 8.60
C GLN A 30 4.11 -13.11 8.02
N LYS A 31 4.96 -12.53 8.87
CA LYS A 31 6.13 -11.77 8.39
C LYS A 31 7.12 -12.66 7.65
N GLU A 32 7.38 -13.87 8.15
CA GLU A 32 8.27 -14.83 7.49
C GLU A 32 7.74 -15.22 6.10
N LYS A 33 6.45 -15.55 6.01
CA LYS A 33 5.79 -15.82 4.73
C LYS A 33 5.85 -14.62 3.78
N MET A 34 5.61 -13.41 4.28
CA MET A 34 5.67 -12.18 3.48
C MET A 34 7.08 -11.87 3.00
N LEU A 35 8.10 -12.16 3.80
CA LEU A 35 9.50 -11.94 3.46
C LEU A 35 9.95 -12.86 2.33
N VAL A 36 9.69 -14.18 2.45
CA VAL A 36 9.98 -15.16 1.39
C VAL A 36 9.26 -14.78 0.10
N PHE A 37 8.01 -14.34 0.20
CA PHE A 37 7.23 -13.88 -0.95
C PHE A 37 7.83 -12.63 -1.61
N ALA A 38 8.26 -11.65 -0.81
CA ALA A 38 8.85 -10.42 -1.30
C ALA A 38 10.20 -10.66 -1.99
N GLU A 39 11.04 -11.56 -1.45
CA GLU A 39 12.30 -11.97 -2.06
C GLU A 39 12.08 -12.63 -3.42
N LYS A 40 11.10 -13.55 -3.51
CA LYS A 40 10.74 -14.22 -4.76
C LYS A 40 10.32 -13.24 -5.86
N LEU A 41 9.69 -12.14 -5.50
CA LEU A 41 9.26 -11.08 -6.41
C LEU A 41 10.28 -9.92 -6.54
N GLY A 42 11.48 -10.04 -5.96
CA GLY A 42 12.49 -8.98 -6.03
C GLY A 42 12.04 -7.65 -5.41
N TRP A 43 11.20 -7.70 -4.37
CA TRP A 43 10.67 -6.54 -3.65
C TRP A 43 9.88 -5.54 -4.50
N SER A 44 9.32 -6.01 -5.62
CA SER A 44 8.44 -5.24 -6.50
C SER A 44 7.27 -6.10 -6.96
N ILE A 45 6.05 -5.64 -6.71
CA ILE A 45 4.83 -6.32 -7.13
C ILE A 45 4.29 -5.58 -8.36
N LEU A 46 4.21 -6.28 -9.49
CA LEU A 46 3.67 -5.77 -10.75
C LEU A 46 2.23 -6.26 -10.96
N LYS A 47 1.56 -5.71 -11.98
CA LYS A 47 0.16 -6.08 -12.30
C LYS A 47 -0.01 -7.57 -12.62
N HIS A 48 0.98 -8.20 -13.24
CA HIS A 48 0.90 -9.63 -13.56
C HIS A 48 1.02 -10.51 -12.31
N ASP A 49 1.61 -10.00 -11.23
CA ASP A 49 1.72 -10.72 -9.96
C ASP A 49 0.42 -10.67 -9.15
N ASP A 50 -0.59 -9.90 -9.56
CA ASP A 50 -1.82 -9.69 -8.78
C ASP A 50 -2.53 -11.01 -8.47
N SER A 51 -2.53 -11.99 -9.39
CA SER A 51 -3.12 -13.30 -9.15
C SER A 51 -2.39 -14.05 -8.03
N VAL A 52 -1.07 -14.05 -8.06
CA VAL A 52 -0.21 -14.75 -7.08
C VAL A 52 -0.26 -14.05 -5.72
N VAL A 53 -0.34 -12.71 -5.73
CA VAL A 53 -0.57 -11.89 -4.53
C VAL A 53 -1.93 -12.22 -3.92
N GLN A 54 -2.98 -12.34 -4.72
CA GLN A 54 -4.32 -12.63 -4.24
C GLN A 54 -4.41 -14.01 -3.59
N GLU A 55 -3.79 -15.03 -4.20
CA GLU A 55 -3.71 -16.38 -3.65
C GLU A 55 -2.95 -16.40 -2.31
N PHE A 56 -1.77 -15.77 -2.28
CA PHE A 56 -0.97 -15.67 -1.05
C PHE A 56 -1.73 -14.94 0.08
N CYS A 57 -2.43 -13.86 -0.27
CA CYS A 57 -3.25 -13.10 0.66
C CYS A 57 -4.44 -13.89 1.20
N ALA A 58 -5.06 -14.74 0.37
CA ALA A 58 -6.13 -15.64 0.80
C ALA A 58 -5.62 -16.68 1.82
N GLN A 59 -4.41 -17.21 1.64
CA GLN A 59 -3.80 -18.17 2.56
C GLN A 59 -3.34 -17.54 3.89
N THR A 60 -2.89 -16.28 3.86
CA THR A 60 -2.31 -15.59 5.03
C THR A 60 -3.28 -14.69 5.78
N SER A 61 -4.52 -14.56 5.28
CA SER A 61 -5.54 -13.61 5.77
C SER A 61 -5.06 -12.15 5.79
N ILE A 62 -4.19 -11.78 4.85
CA ILE A 62 -3.65 -10.44 4.69
C ILE A 62 -4.32 -9.78 3.49
N GLN A 63 -4.66 -8.50 3.59
CA GLN A 63 -5.21 -7.79 2.44
C GLN A 63 -4.13 -7.52 1.36
N PRO A 64 -4.43 -7.68 0.05
CA PRO A 64 -3.48 -7.42 -1.03
C PRO A 64 -2.86 -6.02 -0.99
N HIS A 65 -3.67 -4.99 -0.69
CA HIS A 65 -3.18 -3.62 -0.56
C HIS A 65 -2.15 -3.48 0.57
N VAL A 66 -2.40 -4.14 1.71
CA VAL A 66 -1.51 -4.12 2.87
C VAL A 66 -0.19 -4.82 2.56
N LEU A 67 -0.22 -5.96 1.87
CA LEU A 67 0.99 -6.66 1.41
C LEU A 67 1.81 -5.78 0.45
N LYS A 68 1.16 -5.17 -0.56
CA LYS A 68 1.85 -4.27 -1.51
C LYS A 68 2.56 -3.12 -0.81
N VAL A 69 1.86 -2.45 0.11
CA VAL A 69 2.45 -1.35 0.91
C VAL A 69 3.59 -1.87 1.78
N TRP A 70 3.44 -3.05 2.39
CA TRP A 70 4.49 -3.65 3.21
C TRP A 70 5.75 -3.96 2.40
N VAL A 71 5.62 -4.62 1.24
CA VAL A 71 6.74 -4.92 0.34
C VAL A 71 7.43 -3.63 -0.10
N HIS A 72 6.64 -2.62 -0.49
CA HIS A 72 7.17 -1.32 -0.88
C HIS A 72 7.98 -0.67 0.24
N ASN A 73 7.44 -0.61 1.45
CA ASN A 73 8.09 0.03 2.59
C ASN A 73 9.36 -0.69 3.04
N ASN A 74 9.36 -2.02 2.98
CA ASN A 74 10.46 -2.83 3.51
C ASN A 74 11.58 -3.07 2.50
N LYS A 75 11.38 -2.77 1.20
CA LYS A 75 12.38 -3.08 0.15
C LYS A 75 13.79 -2.55 0.43
N HIS A 76 13.90 -1.38 1.06
CA HIS A 76 15.20 -0.76 1.35
C HIS A 76 15.81 -1.21 2.68
N THR A 77 15.01 -1.77 3.58
CA THR A 77 15.43 -2.16 4.93
C THR A 77 15.71 -3.65 5.01
N LEU A 78 14.84 -4.46 4.44
CA LEU A 78 14.94 -5.93 4.44
C LEU A 78 15.54 -6.43 3.12
N GLY A 79 15.19 -5.82 1.98
CA GLY A 79 15.69 -6.24 0.67
C GLY A 79 17.13 -5.86 0.33
N LYS A 80 17.79 -5.01 1.13
CA LYS A 80 19.24 -4.74 1.03
C LYS A 80 20.07 -5.50 2.08
N LYS A 81 19.39 -6.20 3.00
CA LYS A 81 20.04 -6.87 4.15
C LYS A 81 20.39 -8.33 3.85
N LEU A 82 20.09 -8.77 2.63
CA LEU A 82 20.45 -10.05 2.01
C LEU A 82 21.14 -9.75 0.69
#